data_AF-A0A432K073-F1
#
_entry.id   AF-A0A432K073-F1
#
_cell.length_a   1.000
_cell.length_b   1.000
_cell.length_c   1.000
_cell.angle_alpha   90.00
_cell.angle_beta   90.00
_cell.angle_gamma   90.00
#
_symmetry.space_group_name_H-M   'P 1'
#
loop_
_entity.id
_entity.type
_entity.pdbx_description
1 polymer ?
#
loop_
_entity_poly.entity_id
_entity_poly.type
_entity_poly.pdbx_seq_one_letter_code
_entity_poly.pdbx_strand_id
1 'polypeptide(L)'
;MLDYFVTTFFAAAAFFAIYKIKMFGAKGISKHWFAGAFALKLIAAFAMWFIYTYHYTDRSKADIFRYYDDAKVFQHLLKDYKMEYFHFFYQEKSSDEEVNVVLKYTNNWDMQNKSSLFGSNKLMIRTNMLLNLFSLGSYGVHAIVFSFLAFMGLFWIFRFFYRQTPERKWLIFLAVFGFPSIVFWSSGILKESLVIFFIGLILNCGSYALRGKKPIIRSIVVLIAFVLLFQTRAIIALILSPMTIAYIWNYIKPHRRVFLPYFILLFLALSIITESKKITGKDFYGILYEKRMAFEELANQEDSGSAIIGIQFDADGLSILKSAPIALINSIFRPAPWEAKNMLMWAASLENILLFVLLILLVIYPSPNIKNKNLLWFALLFALANLIVVGLTSPILGAISRYRIIGLLFFLMAYIQLIDYNKILNKQ
;
A
#
# COMPACT_ATOMS: atom_id res chain seq x y z
N MET A 1 -1.99 -31.90 9.53
CA MET A 1 -2.19 -31.57 10.96
C MET A 1 -1.17 -30.55 11.48
N LEU A 2 0.14 -30.75 11.26
CA LEU A 2 1.17 -29.79 11.71
C LEU A 2 0.98 -28.36 11.17
N ASP A 3 0.70 -28.21 9.88
CA ASP A 3 0.50 -26.89 9.24
C ASP A 3 -0.62 -26.06 9.91
N TYR A 4 -1.77 -26.68 10.18
CA TYR A 4 -2.89 -26.06 10.88
C TYR A 4 -2.52 -25.67 12.31
N PHE A 5 -1.82 -26.55 13.04
CA PHE A 5 -1.39 -26.26 14.40
C PHE A 5 -0.46 -25.04 14.47
N VAL A 6 0.55 -24.98 13.58
CA VAL A 6 1.49 -23.86 13.52
C VAL A 6 0.77 -22.56 13.12
N THR A 7 -0.12 -22.63 12.13
CA THR A 7 -0.94 -21.49 11.70
C THR A 7 -1.79 -20.94 12.85
N THR A 8 -2.48 -21.82 13.59
CA THR A 8 -3.30 -21.45 14.75
C THR A 8 -2.44 -20.86 15.88
N PHE A 9 -1.26 -21.41 16.12
CA PHE A 9 -0.31 -20.88 17.10
C PHE A 9 0.11 -19.44 16.76
N PHE A 10 0.49 -19.17 15.50
CA PHE A 10 0.85 -17.82 15.06
C PHE A 10 -0.33 -16.84 15.14
N ALA A 11 -1.55 -17.29 14.81
CA ALA A 11 -2.75 -16.47 14.98
C ALA A 11 -2.96 -16.11 16.45
N ALA A 12 -2.89 -17.09 17.36
CA ALA A 12 -3.02 -16.88 18.80
C ALA A 12 -1.94 -15.94 19.34
N ALA A 13 -0.68 -16.10 18.90
CA ALA A 13 0.43 -15.22 19.26
C ALA A 13 0.19 -13.77 18.80
N ALA A 14 -0.35 -13.57 17.59
CA ALA A 14 -0.70 -12.24 17.08
C ALA A 14 -1.82 -11.57 17.92
N PHE A 15 -2.88 -12.30 18.27
CA PHE A 15 -3.92 -11.79 19.17
C PHE A 15 -3.36 -11.48 20.57
N PHE A 16 -2.55 -12.37 21.12
CA PHE A 16 -1.87 -12.15 22.40
C PHE A 16 -1.01 -10.88 22.37
N ALA A 17 -0.26 -10.67 21.29
CA ALA A 17 0.53 -9.45 21.08
C ALA A 17 -0.35 -8.19 21.07
N ILE A 18 -1.53 -8.22 20.43
CA ILE A 18 -2.48 -7.10 20.45
C ILE A 18 -2.89 -6.74 21.88
N TYR A 19 -3.23 -7.73 22.70
CA TYR A 19 -3.65 -7.49 24.08
C TYR A 19 -2.49 -7.08 25.00
N LYS A 20 -1.29 -7.65 24.83
CA LYS A 20 -0.17 -7.42 25.76
C LYS A 20 0.67 -6.19 25.41
N ILE A 21 0.91 -5.91 24.13
CA ILE A 21 1.75 -4.77 23.73
C ILE A 21 1.01 -3.46 24.10
N LYS A 22 1.69 -2.61 24.88
CA LYS A 22 1.14 -1.31 25.37
C LYS A 22 0.82 -0.32 24.26
N MET A 23 1.40 -0.52 23.07
CA MET A 23 1.18 0.29 21.89
C MET A 23 -0.28 0.24 21.41
N PHE A 24 -0.94 -0.91 21.47
CA PHE A 24 -2.32 -1.07 21.00
C PHE A 24 -3.34 -0.48 21.97
N GLY A 25 -4.43 0.08 21.44
CA GLY A 25 -5.44 0.83 22.19
C GLY A 25 -5.41 2.33 21.88
N ALA A 26 -6.50 3.03 22.18
CA ALA A 26 -6.62 4.49 22.13
C ALA A 26 -7.62 4.97 23.18
N LYS A 27 -7.56 6.24 23.60
CA LYS A 27 -8.51 6.76 24.61
C LYS A 27 -9.93 6.66 24.04
N GLY A 28 -10.78 5.89 24.70
CA GLY A 28 -12.15 5.62 24.27
C GLY A 28 -12.32 4.61 23.13
N ILE A 29 -11.28 3.81 22.80
CA ILE A 29 -11.36 2.59 21.98
C ILE A 29 -10.51 1.51 22.65
N SER A 30 -11.17 0.48 23.19
CA SER A 30 -10.50 -0.62 23.90
C SER A 30 -9.72 -1.53 22.96
N LYS A 31 -8.81 -2.36 23.51
CA LYS A 31 -8.02 -3.32 22.72
C LYS A 31 -8.87 -4.38 22.01
N HIS A 32 -10.08 -4.67 22.51
CA HIS A 32 -11.00 -5.62 21.89
C HIS A 32 -11.43 -5.19 20.48
N TRP A 33 -11.61 -3.89 20.24
CA TRP A 33 -11.92 -3.37 18.90
C TRP A 33 -10.76 -3.60 17.93
N PHE A 34 -9.52 -3.38 18.40
CA PHE A 34 -8.32 -3.66 17.60
C PHE A 34 -8.14 -5.16 17.33
N ALA A 35 -8.46 -6.02 18.30
CA ALA A 35 -8.51 -7.46 18.08
C ALA A 35 -9.59 -7.85 17.05
N GLY A 36 -10.79 -7.27 17.14
CA GLY A 36 -11.87 -7.48 16.16
C GLY A 36 -11.47 -7.02 14.75
N ALA A 37 -10.82 -5.88 14.62
CA ALA A 37 -10.26 -5.41 13.35
C ALA A 37 -9.19 -6.37 12.78
N PHE A 38 -8.34 -6.94 13.64
CA PHE A 38 -7.38 -7.95 13.20
C PHE A 38 -8.06 -9.27 12.82
N ALA A 39 -9.10 -9.70 13.54
CA ALA A 39 -9.90 -10.87 13.18
C ALA A 39 -10.54 -10.70 11.80
N LEU A 40 -11.08 -9.51 11.50
CA LEU A 40 -11.61 -9.18 10.17
C LEU A 40 -10.53 -9.31 9.08
N LYS A 41 -9.30 -8.90 9.36
CA LYS A 41 -8.17 -9.11 8.44
C LYS A 41 -7.84 -10.58 8.24
N LEU A 42 -7.86 -11.41 9.29
CA LEU A 42 -7.64 -12.85 9.14
C LEU A 42 -8.75 -13.53 8.32
N ILE A 43 -10.01 -13.12 8.52
CA ILE A 43 -11.13 -13.55 7.67
C ILE A 43 -10.89 -13.14 6.22
N ALA A 44 -10.44 -11.91 5.98
CA ALA A 44 -10.13 -11.43 4.64
C ALA A 44 -8.92 -12.14 4.00
N ALA A 45 -7.88 -12.47 4.78
CA ALA A 45 -6.75 -13.27 4.33
C ALA A 45 -7.18 -14.69 3.92
N PHE A 46 -8.05 -15.31 4.73
CA PHE A 46 -8.64 -16.61 4.41
C PHE A 46 -9.52 -16.55 3.17
N ALA A 47 -10.39 -15.53 3.06
CA ALA A 47 -11.23 -15.31 1.89
C ALA A 47 -10.40 -15.12 0.62
N MET A 48 -9.29 -14.36 0.71
CA MET A 48 -8.36 -14.20 -0.40
C MET A 48 -7.72 -15.53 -0.80
N TRP A 49 -7.20 -16.30 0.17
CA TRP A 49 -6.67 -17.64 -0.11
C TRP A 49 -7.72 -18.55 -0.76
N PHE A 50 -8.96 -18.56 -0.25
CA PHE A 50 -10.06 -19.34 -0.80
C PHE A 50 -10.39 -18.95 -2.24
N ILE A 51 -10.58 -17.65 -2.51
CA ILE A 51 -10.91 -17.14 -3.85
C ILE A 51 -9.81 -17.48 -4.87
N TYR A 52 -8.55 -17.28 -4.51
CA TYR A 52 -7.43 -17.56 -5.40
C TYR A 52 -7.03 -19.04 -5.46
N THR A 53 -7.59 -19.89 -4.61
CA THR A 53 -7.40 -21.35 -4.71
C THR A 53 -8.49 -21.98 -5.58
N TYR A 54 -9.75 -21.55 -5.41
CA TYR A 54 -10.91 -22.23 -6.02
C TYR A 54 -11.53 -21.49 -7.22
N HIS A 55 -11.39 -20.16 -7.32
CA HIS A 55 -11.92 -19.39 -8.45
C HIS A 55 -10.83 -18.97 -9.45
N TYR A 56 -9.66 -18.53 -8.97
CA TYR A 56 -8.51 -18.20 -9.82
C TYR A 56 -7.46 -19.31 -9.73
N THR A 57 -7.78 -20.47 -10.29
CA THR A 57 -7.05 -21.74 -10.06
C THR A 57 -5.60 -21.73 -10.53
N ASP A 58 -5.20 -20.82 -11.42
CA ASP A 58 -3.82 -20.68 -11.84
C ASP A 58 -2.96 -20.01 -10.74
N ARG A 59 -2.43 -20.84 -9.85
CA ARG A 59 -1.53 -20.44 -8.76
C ARG A 59 -0.30 -19.70 -9.28
N SER A 60 0.21 -20.09 -10.45
CA SER A 60 1.40 -19.49 -11.07
C SER A 60 1.15 -18.07 -11.55
N LYS A 61 -0.11 -17.62 -11.63
CA LYS A 61 -0.52 -16.26 -12.01
C LYS A 61 -0.89 -15.35 -10.86
N ALA A 62 -1.10 -15.91 -9.67
CA ALA A 62 -1.57 -15.17 -8.52
C ALA A 62 -0.41 -14.66 -7.64
N ASP A 63 -0.26 -13.33 -7.55
CA ASP A 63 0.76 -12.67 -6.71
C ASP A 63 0.76 -13.15 -5.25
N ILE A 64 -0.40 -13.55 -4.72
CA ILE A 64 -0.54 -14.02 -3.34
C ILE A 64 0.22 -15.32 -3.07
N PHE A 65 0.58 -16.08 -4.12
CA PHE A 65 1.32 -17.35 -4.04
C PHE A 65 2.73 -17.20 -4.61
N ARG A 66 2.91 -16.49 -5.73
CA ARG A 66 4.19 -16.34 -6.45
C ARG A 66 5.39 -16.02 -5.57
N TYR A 67 5.29 -15.01 -4.69
CA TYR A 67 6.43 -14.62 -3.85
C TYR A 67 6.80 -15.67 -2.80
N TYR A 68 5.80 -16.40 -2.32
CA TYR A 68 5.97 -17.46 -1.35
C TYR A 68 6.54 -18.72 -2.00
N ASP A 69 6.04 -19.08 -3.19
CA ASP A 69 6.50 -20.24 -3.94
C ASP A 69 7.97 -20.07 -4.36
N ASP A 70 8.36 -18.90 -4.88
CA ASP A 70 9.78 -18.59 -5.14
C ASP A 70 10.61 -18.65 -3.85
N ALA A 71 10.12 -18.13 -2.73
CA ALA A 71 10.83 -18.22 -1.45
C ALA A 71 11.01 -19.66 -0.95
N LYS A 72 10.06 -20.55 -1.25
CA LYS A 72 10.14 -21.99 -0.94
C LYS A 72 11.22 -22.70 -1.74
N VAL A 73 11.45 -22.31 -3.00
CA VAL A 73 12.56 -22.85 -3.80
C VAL A 73 13.90 -22.65 -3.07
N PHE A 74 14.12 -21.45 -2.51
CA PHE A 74 15.31 -21.18 -1.70
C PHE A 74 15.36 -21.96 -0.38
N GLN A 75 14.23 -22.43 0.16
CA GLN A 75 14.23 -23.20 1.40
C GLN A 75 14.95 -24.55 1.25
N HIS A 76 14.97 -25.12 0.05
CA HIS A 76 15.74 -26.33 -0.24
C HIS A 76 17.26 -26.12 -0.03
N LEU A 77 17.75 -24.90 -0.28
CA LEU A 77 19.15 -24.55 0.01
C LEU A 77 19.50 -24.52 1.49
N LEU A 78 18.53 -24.30 2.37
CA LEU A 78 18.81 -24.18 3.81
C LEU A 78 19.38 -25.49 4.41
N LYS A 79 19.08 -26.65 3.79
CA LYS A 79 19.56 -27.95 4.28
C LYS A 79 21.02 -28.18 3.90
N ASP A 80 21.34 -27.97 2.64
CA ASP A 80 22.61 -28.41 2.05
C ASP A 80 23.61 -27.24 1.84
N TYR A 81 23.12 -25.99 1.78
CA TYR A 81 23.88 -24.78 1.40
C TYR A 81 23.48 -23.55 2.24
N LYS A 82 23.77 -23.60 3.55
CA LYS A 82 23.32 -22.60 4.53
C LYS A 82 23.91 -21.21 4.31
N MET A 83 25.17 -21.09 3.89
CA MET A 83 25.83 -19.78 3.72
C MET A 83 25.29 -19.08 2.47
N GLU A 84 25.10 -19.85 1.41
CA GLU A 84 24.57 -19.47 0.10
C GLU A 84 23.13 -18.96 0.25
N TYR A 85 22.33 -19.57 1.12
CA TYR A 85 21.00 -19.07 1.49
C TYR A 85 21.04 -17.61 1.97
N PHE A 86 22.03 -17.24 2.80
CA PHE A 86 22.16 -15.89 3.31
C PHE A 86 22.70 -14.91 2.26
N HIS A 87 23.46 -15.38 1.26
CA HIS A 87 24.00 -14.55 0.18
C HIS A 87 22.90 -13.82 -0.61
N PHE A 88 21.74 -14.47 -0.79
CA PHE A 88 20.60 -13.89 -1.50
C PHE A 88 19.97 -12.67 -0.82
N PHE A 89 20.26 -12.40 0.46
CA PHE A 89 19.78 -11.19 1.14
C PHE A 89 20.51 -9.92 0.71
N TYR A 90 21.77 -10.02 0.31
CA TYR A 90 22.63 -8.87 0.03
C TYR A 90 23.24 -8.84 -1.37
N GLN A 91 23.32 -9.97 -2.08
CA GLN A 91 23.79 -9.99 -3.47
C GLN A 91 22.60 -10.04 -4.46
N GLU A 92 22.70 -9.24 -5.53
CA GLU A 92 21.70 -9.21 -6.62
C GLU A 92 22.02 -10.15 -7.78
N LYS A 93 23.32 -10.42 -7.99
CA LYS A 93 23.89 -11.38 -8.93
C LYS A 93 25.08 -12.01 -8.23
N SER A 94 25.15 -13.33 -8.21
CA SER A 94 26.36 -14.02 -7.75
C SER A 94 27.14 -14.52 -8.97
N SER A 95 28.47 -14.46 -8.88
CA SER A 95 29.37 -15.10 -9.83
C SER A 95 29.40 -16.63 -9.72
N ASP A 96 28.75 -17.20 -8.69
CA ASP A 96 28.75 -18.63 -8.41
C ASP A 96 27.71 -19.37 -9.27
N GLU A 97 28.19 -20.40 -9.96
CA GLU A 97 27.39 -21.18 -10.91
C GLU A 97 26.24 -21.94 -10.20
N GLU A 98 26.47 -22.41 -8.97
CA GLU A 98 25.48 -23.12 -8.15
C GLU A 98 24.29 -22.21 -7.73
N VAL A 99 24.57 -20.93 -7.44
CA VAL A 99 23.52 -19.95 -7.12
C VAL A 99 22.68 -19.61 -8.36
N ASN A 100 23.31 -19.54 -9.54
CA ASN A 100 22.59 -19.34 -10.80
C ASN A 100 21.71 -20.53 -11.18
N VAL A 101 22.04 -21.76 -10.76
CA VAL A 101 21.18 -22.94 -10.93
C VAL A 101 19.87 -22.79 -10.15
N VAL A 102 19.90 -22.25 -8.92
CA VAL A 102 18.70 -22.07 -8.10
C VAL A 102 17.76 -21.02 -8.70
N LEU A 103 18.33 -19.95 -9.26
CA LEU A 103 17.55 -18.89 -9.89
C LEU A 103 16.75 -19.40 -11.10
N LYS A 104 17.18 -20.47 -11.79
CA LYS A 104 16.42 -21.11 -12.87
C LYS A 104 15.07 -21.70 -12.43
N TYR A 105 14.94 -22.01 -11.14
CA TYR A 105 13.70 -22.54 -10.56
C TYR A 105 12.81 -21.45 -9.96
N THR A 106 13.24 -20.19 -10.02
CA THR A 106 12.44 -19.04 -9.59
C THR A 106 11.82 -18.35 -10.79
N ASN A 107 10.52 -18.08 -10.73
CA ASN A 107 9.81 -17.46 -11.85
C ASN A 107 9.72 -15.93 -11.72
N ASN A 108 9.85 -15.41 -10.50
CA ASN A 108 9.51 -14.03 -10.17
C ASN A 108 10.69 -13.23 -9.58
N TRP A 109 11.84 -13.85 -9.31
CA TRP A 109 13.02 -13.20 -8.72
C TRP A 109 13.59 -12.09 -9.58
N ASP A 110 13.83 -12.39 -10.87
CA ASP A 110 14.47 -11.49 -11.82
C ASP A 110 13.55 -11.06 -12.97
N MET A 111 12.23 -11.31 -12.88
CA MET A 111 11.23 -11.02 -13.90
C MET A 111 11.57 -9.69 -14.63
N GLN A 112 12.19 -9.84 -15.82
CA GLN A 112 12.96 -8.79 -16.48
C GLN A 112 12.03 -7.83 -17.20
N ASN A 113 11.39 -6.92 -16.46
CA ASN A 113 11.03 -5.64 -17.06
C ASN A 113 12.25 -4.72 -16.92
N LYS A 114 12.80 -4.32 -18.07
CA LYS A 114 14.03 -3.53 -18.24
C LYS A 114 14.06 -2.21 -17.45
N SER A 115 12.95 -1.77 -16.85
CA SER A 115 12.88 -0.63 -15.95
C SER A 115 13.05 -1.02 -14.46
N SER A 116 14.30 -1.33 -14.09
CA SER A 116 14.73 -1.70 -12.72
C SER A 116 14.41 -0.68 -11.60
N LEU A 117 13.84 0.48 -11.91
CA LEU A 117 13.64 1.57 -10.96
C LEU A 117 12.38 1.45 -10.09
N PHE A 118 11.37 0.65 -10.46
CA PHE A 118 10.01 0.81 -9.89
C PHE A 118 9.51 -0.25 -8.89
N GLY A 119 10.38 -1.17 -8.51
CA GLY A 119 10.18 -2.07 -7.37
C GLY A 119 10.37 -3.53 -7.74
N SER A 120 11.29 -4.20 -7.05
CA SER A 120 11.62 -5.60 -7.30
C SER A 120 10.66 -6.53 -6.54
N ASN A 121 10.46 -7.73 -7.06
CA ASN A 121 9.83 -8.81 -6.30
C ASN A 121 10.76 -9.35 -5.20
N LYS A 122 12.06 -9.02 -5.28
CA LYS A 122 13.11 -9.50 -4.39
C LYS A 122 12.83 -9.21 -2.93
N LEU A 123 12.34 -8.02 -2.55
CA LEU A 123 12.04 -7.77 -1.14
C LEU A 123 10.90 -8.66 -0.62
N MET A 124 9.87 -8.92 -1.44
CA MET A 124 8.80 -9.85 -1.07
C MET A 124 9.33 -11.26 -0.90
N ILE A 125 10.15 -11.74 -1.83
CA ILE A 125 10.74 -13.07 -1.79
C ILE A 125 11.67 -13.20 -0.59
N ARG A 126 12.60 -12.25 -0.37
CA ARG A 126 13.48 -12.19 0.81
C ARG A 126 12.71 -12.17 2.11
N THR A 127 11.60 -11.42 2.18
CA THR A 127 10.75 -11.41 3.38
C THR A 127 10.18 -12.80 3.63
N ASN A 128 9.64 -13.46 2.60
CA ASN A 128 9.12 -14.83 2.73
C ASN A 128 10.24 -15.84 3.05
N MET A 129 11.46 -15.67 2.53
CA MET A 129 12.64 -16.46 2.91
C MET A 129 12.92 -16.33 4.42
N LEU A 130 12.91 -15.12 4.98
CA LEU A 130 13.08 -14.95 6.44
C LEU A 130 11.98 -15.67 7.23
N LEU A 131 10.74 -15.63 6.74
CA LEU A 131 9.62 -16.33 7.39
C LEU A 131 9.75 -17.86 7.30
N ASN A 132 10.33 -18.39 6.23
CA ASN A 132 10.56 -19.83 6.05
C ASN A 132 11.44 -20.45 7.15
N LEU A 133 12.26 -19.64 7.84
CA LEU A 133 13.11 -20.09 8.96
C LEU A 133 12.29 -20.58 10.17
N PHE A 134 11.06 -20.09 10.34
CA PHE A 134 10.21 -20.41 11.50
C PHE A 134 8.77 -20.80 11.13
N SER A 135 8.38 -20.70 9.86
CA SER A 135 7.03 -21.06 9.41
C SER A 135 6.84 -22.56 9.15
N LEU A 136 7.93 -23.35 9.16
CA LEU A 136 7.92 -24.76 8.76
C LEU A 136 7.31 -25.00 7.36
N GLY A 137 7.39 -24.00 6.47
CA GLY A 137 6.82 -24.08 5.11
C GLY A 137 5.30 -23.95 5.06
N SER A 138 4.69 -23.34 6.09
CA SER A 138 3.26 -23.03 6.17
C SER A 138 2.90 -21.73 5.43
N TYR A 139 1.94 -21.80 4.51
CA TYR A 139 1.42 -20.60 3.83
C TYR A 139 0.61 -19.73 4.82
N GLY A 140 -0.17 -20.36 5.69
CA GLY A 140 -1.02 -19.68 6.66
C GLY A 140 -0.22 -18.80 7.61
N VAL A 141 0.94 -19.29 8.08
CA VAL A 141 1.87 -18.48 8.91
C VAL A 141 2.31 -17.22 8.18
N HIS A 142 2.70 -17.32 6.91
CA HIS A 142 3.14 -16.15 6.14
C HIS A 142 1.99 -15.15 5.97
N ALA A 143 0.79 -15.63 5.61
CA ALA A 143 -0.39 -14.79 5.48
C ALA A 143 -0.72 -14.06 6.80
N ILE A 144 -0.63 -14.74 7.95
CA ILE A 144 -0.84 -14.13 9.28
C ILE A 144 0.21 -13.06 9.57
N VAL A 145 1.49 -13.33 9.31
CA VAL A 145 2.57 -12.38 9.57
C VAL A 145 2.43 -11.14 8.70
N PHE A 146 2.18 -11.29 7.39
CA PHE A 146 1.92 -10.17 6.50
C PHE A 146 0.67 -9.37 6.90
N SER A 147 -0.41 -10.06 7.28
CA SER A 147 -1.61 -9.43 7.83
C SER A 147 -1.32 -8.63 9.10
N PHE A 148 -0.47 -9.16 9.99
CA PHE A 148 -0.11 -8.52 11.25
C PHE A 148 0.78 -7.30 11.03
N LEU A 149 1.75 -7.38 10.11
CA LEU A 149 2.56 -6.22 9.71
C LEU A 149 1.69 -5.12 9.11
N ALA A 150 0.80 -5.45 8.18
CA ALA A 150 -0.15 -4.49 7.63
C ALA A 150 -1.05 -3.88 8.72
N PHE A 151 -1.52 -4.70 9.67
CA PHE A 151 -2.32 -4.24 10.81
C PHE A 151 -1.54 -3.26 11.70
N MET A 152 -0.26 -3.50 11.97
CA MET A 152 0.60 -2.54 12.68
C MET A 152 0.73 -1.22 11.92
N GLY A 153 0.91 -1.28 10.60
CA GLY A 153 0.92 -0.12 9.71
C GLY A 153 -0.37 0.70 9.81
N LEU A 154 -1.52 0.04 9.62
CA LEU A 154 -2.84 0.63 9.76
C LEU A 154 -3.06 1.23 11.14
N PHE A 155 -2.64 0.53 12.21
CA PHE A 155 -2.73 1.05 13.57
C PHE A 155 -1.93 2.33 13.78
N TRP A 156 -0.74 2.44 13.19
CA TRP A 156 0.05 3.66 13.25
C TRP A 156 -0.54 4.80 12.43
N ILE A 157 -1.10 4.50 11.25
CA ILE A 157 -1.85 5.48 10.44
C ILE A 157 -3.06 5.97 11.25
N PHE A 158 -3.87 5.06 11.80
CA PHE A 158 -4.98 5.39 12.70
C PHE A 158 -4.52 6.30 13.85
N ARG A 159 -3.45 5.94 14.57
CA ARG A 159 -2.90 6.74 15.68
C ARG A 159 -2.41 8.11 15.23
N PHE A 160 -1.87 8.24 14.03
CA PHE A 160 -1.39 9.51 13.48
C PHE A 160 -2.54 10.50 13.29
N PHE A 161 -3.63 10.07 12.66
CA PHE A 161 -4.83 10.91 12.47
C PHE A 161 -5.63 11.10 13.76
N TYR A 162 -5.85 10.03 14.53
CA TYR A 162 -6.59 10.07 15.81
C TYR A 162 -6.01 11.08 16.81
N ARG A 163 -4.68 11.26 16.85
CA ARG A 163 -4.06 12.25 17.75
C ARG A 163 -4.43 13.68 17.43
N GLN A 164 -4.74 13.98 16.17
CA GLN A 164 -5.02 15.31 15.68
C GLN A 164 -6.53 15.62 15.68
N THR A 165 -7.37 14.59 15.52
CA THR A 165 -8.84 14.71 15.50
C THR A 165 -9.51 13.60 16.35
N PRO A 166 -9.25 13.56 17.67
CA PRO A 166 -9.73 12.48 18.56
C PRO A 166 -11.26 12.40 18.65
N GLU A 167 -11.98 13.50 18.39
CA GLU A 167 -13.44 13.52 18.33
C GLU A 167 -14.01 12.67 17.19
N ARG A 168 -13.24 12.47 16.10
CA ARG A 168 -13.64 11.67 14.92
C ARG A 168 -13.15 10.23 15.00
N LYS A 169 -12.79 9.73 16.19
CA LYS A 169 -12.12 8.43 16.40
C LYS A 169 -12.78 7.24 15.72
N TRP A 170 -14.11 7.15 15.72
CA TRP A 170 -14.84 6.02 15.12
C TRP A 170 -14.86 6.09 13.60
N LEU A 171 -14.98 7.29 13.02
CA LEU A 171 -14.86 7.48 11.57
C LEU A 171 -13.46 7.11 11.09
N ILE A 172 -12.42 7.55 11.82
CA ILE A 172 -11.03 7.20 11.51
C ILE A 172 -10.84 5.67 11.66
N PHE A 173 -11.39 5.07 12.71
CA PHE A 173 -11.31 3.63 12.93
C PHE A 173 -11.96 2.84 11.78
N LEU A 174 -13.19 3.18 11.39
CA LEU A 174 -13.92 2.52 10.31
C LEU A 174 -13.24 2.71 8.95
N ALA A 175 -12.74 3.90 8.65
CA ALA A 175 -12.03 4.14 7.40
C ALA A 175 -10.70 3.37 7.31
N VAL A 176 -9.99 3.19 8.42
CA VAL A 176 -8.70 2.47 8.45
C VAL A 176 -8.87 0.95 8.50
N PHE A 177 -9.84 0.45 9.28
CA PHE A 177 -9.98 -0.97 9.61
C PHE A 177 -11.26 -1.64 9.10
N GLY A 178 -12.24 -0.88 8.62
CA GLY A 178 -13.53 -1.38 8.18
C GLY A 178 -13.79 -1.24 6.68
N PHE A 179 -12.97 -0.47 5.95
CA PHE A 179 -13.20 -0.25 4.53
C PHE A 179 -12.84 -1.52 3.71
N PRO A 180 -13.77 -2.08 2.91
CA PRO A 180 -13.63 -3.43 2.35
C PRO A 180 -12.33 -3.68 1.57
N SER A 181 -12.00 -2.83 0.60
CA SER A 181 -10.79 -2.97 -0.22
C SER A 181 -9.51 -2.82 0.59
N ILE A 182 -9.48 -1.87 1.53
CA ILE A 182 -8.33 -1.66 2.42
C ILE A 182 -8.10 -2.92 3.25
N VAL A 183 -9.15 -3.49 3.83
CA VAL A 183 -9.07 -4.74 4.60
C VAL A 183 -8.63 -5.89 3.72
N PHE A 184 -9.30 -6.12 2.58
CA PHE A 184 -9.05 -7.26 1.71
C PHE A 184 -7.62 -7.26 1.14
N TRP A 185 -7.24 -6.20 0.43
CA TRP A 185 -5.98 -6.14 -0.30
C TRP A 185 -4.74 -5.95 0.58
N SER A 186 -4.91 -5.61 1.86
CA SER A 186 -3.80 -5.54 2.83
C SER A 186 -3.67 -6.79 3.71
N SER A 187 -4.42 -7.86 3.47
CA SER A 187 -4.44 -9.06 4.33
C SER A 187 -3.68 -10.27 3.76
N GLY A 188 -3.32 -10.25 2.47
CA GLY A 188 -2.53 -11.33 1.85
C GLY A 188 -1.02 -11.12 1.90
N ILE A 189 -0.27 -12.09 1.36
CA ILE A 189 1.17 -11.99 1.07
C ILE A 189 1.34 -11.13 -0.18
N LEU A 190 1.09 -9.83 -0.02
CA LEU A 190 1.06 -8.85 -1.08
C LEU A 190 1.98 -7.68 -0.76
N LYS A 191 2.46 -7.00 -1.82
CA LYS A 191 3.28 -5.78 -1.68
C LYS A 191 2.54 -4.70 -0.88
N GLU A 192 1.23 -4.61 -1.03
CA GLU A 192 0.35 -3.67 -0.33
C GLU A 192 0.48 -3.79 1.20
N SER A 193 0.57 -5.02 1.72
CA SER A 193 0.69 -5.29 3.15
C SER A 193 1.96 -4.67 3.74
N LEU A 194 3.11 -4.83 3.05
CA LEU A 194 4.38 -4.22 3.46
C LEU A 194 4.41 -2.71 3.25
N VAL A 195 3.84 -2.23 2.14
CA VAL A 195 3.78 -0.80 1.86
C VAL A 195 3.00 -0.05 2.95
N ILE A 196 1.85 -0.58 3.37
CA ILE A 196 1.06 -0.02 4.47
C ILE A 196 1.84 -0.05 5.78
N PHE A 197 2.57 -1.13 6.05
CA PHE A 197 3.47 -1.21 7.20
C PHE A 197 4.54 -0.12 7.19
N PHE A 198 5.26 0.08 6.08
CA PHE A 198 6.30 1.10 5.97
C PHE A 198 5.75 2.53 6.06
N ILE A 199 4.61 2.82 5.42
CA ILE A 199 3.94 4.12 5.53
C ILE A 199 3.55 4.39 6.99
N GLY A 200 2.94 3.42 7.67
CA GLY A 200 2.60 3.55 9.08
C GLY A 200 3.83 3.76 9.96
N LEU A 201 4.93 3.06 9.68
CA LEU A 201 6.19 3.21 10.39
C LEU A 201 6.80 4.61 10.20
N ILE A 202 6.79 5.13 8.96
CA ILE A 202 7.23 6.50 8.63
C ILE A 202 6.43 7.52 9.44
N LEU A 203 5.09 7.44 9.44
CA LEU A 203 4.24 8.38 10.17
C LEU A 203 4.42 8.28 11.69
N ASN A 204 4.54 7.05 12.21
CA ASN A 204 4.73 6.83 13.64
C ASN A 204 6.08 7.38 14.11
N CYS A 205 7.18 6.89 13.53
CA CYS A 205 8.53 7.29 13.92
C CYS A 205 8.77 8.78 13.62
N GLY A 206 8.36 9.27 12.46
CA GLY A 206 8.45 10.68 12.08
C GLY A 206 7.72 11.59 13.06
N SER A 207 6.45 11.29 13.39
CA SER A 207 5.70 12.13 14.33
C SER A 207 6.30 12.15 15.73
N TYR A 208 6.93 11.06 16.18
CA TYR A 208 7.62 11.03 17.46
C TYR A 208 8.99 11.72 17.42
N ALA A 209 9.72 11.64 16.31
CA ALA A 209 10.97 12.36 16.09
C ALA A 209 10.73 13.87 16.13
N LEU A 210 9.69 14.36 15.45
CA LEU A 210 9.26 15.76 15.47
C LEU A 210 8.86 16.28 16.86
N ARG A 211 8.50 15.39 17.79
CA ARG A 211 8.20 15.71 19.20
C ARG A 211 9.41 15.50 20.13
N GLY A 212 10.61 15.34 19.58
CA GLY A 212 11.84 15.17 20.36
C GLY A 212 12.01 13.82 21.06
N LYS A 213 11.18 12.80 20.75
CA LYS A 213 11.26 11.50 21.44
C LYS A 213 12.25 10.57 20.74
N LYS A 214 13.52 10.56 21.14
CA LYS A 214 14.60 9.79 20.48
C LYS A 214 14.70 10.15 18.97
N PRO A 215 14.88 11.43 18.62
CA PRO A 215 14.71 11.91 17.25
C PRO A 215 15.70 11.26 16.28
N ILE A 216 16.97 11.11 16.65
CA ILE A 216 18.01 10.52 15.78
C ILE A 216 17.65 9.09 15.35
N ILE A 217 17.45 8.19 16.31
CA ILE A 217 17.12 6.78 16.03
C ILE A 217 15.83 6.68 15.21
N ARG A 218 14.82 7.48 15.54
CA ARG A 218 13.55 7.45 14.79
C ARG A 218 13.68 8.00 13.38
N SER A 219 14.52 9.01 13.15
CA SER A 219 14.82 9.50 11.81
C SER A 219 15.57 8.47 10.98
N ILE A 220 16.51 7.70 11.59
CA ILE A 220 17.16 6.56 10.93
C ILE A 220 16.11 5.51 10.53
N VAL A 221 15.19 5.16 11.43
CA VAL A 221 14.10 4.21 11.12
C VAL A 221 13.20 4.74 9.99
N VAL A 222 12.90 6.04 9.96
CA VAL A 222 12.14 6.67 8.86
C VAL A 222 12.91 6.55 7.55
N LEU A 223 14.21 6.83 7.53
CA LEU A 223 15.05 6.71 6.33
C LEU A 223 15.06 5.27 5.81
N ILE A 224 15.30 4.29 6.69
CA ILE A 224 15.26 2.86 6.33
C ILE A 224 13.88 2.48 5.78
N ALA A 225 12.81 2.93 6.42
CA ALA A 225 11.44 2.66 5.95
C ALA A 225 11.16 3.28 4.57
N PHE A 226 11.69 4.47 4.27
CA PHE A 226 11.63 5.06 2.93
C PHE A 226 12.42 4.25 1.90
N VAL A 227 13.61 3.75 2.24
CA VAL A 227 14.41 2.90 1.34
C VAL A 227 13.68 1.59 1.04
N LEU A 228 13.12 0.92 2.05
CA LEU A 228 12.34 -0.31 1.84
C LEU A 228 11.03 -0.05 1.09
N LEU A 229 10.38 1.09 1.34
CA LEU A 229 9.21 1.53 0.57
C LEU A 229 9.59 1.78 -0.90
N PHE A 230 10.76 2.38 -1.16
CA PHE A 230 11.24 2.60 -2.52
C PHE A 230 11.52 1.28 -3.25
N GLN A 231 12.16 0.31 -2.58
CA GLN A 231 12.42 -1.01 -3.14
C GLN A 231 11.14 -1.82 -3.43
N THR A 232 10.08 -1.62 -2.65
CA THR A 232 8.79 -2.30 -2.87
C THR A 232 7.93 -1.61 -3.93
N ARG A 233 7.75 -0.29 -3.80
CA ARG A 233 6.94 0.55 -4.68
C ARG A 233 7.51 1.97 -4.76
N ALA A 234 8.50 2.16 -5.64
CA ALA A 234 9.21 3.43 -5.81
C ALA A 234 8.29 4.63 -6.06
N ILE A 235 7.27 4.48 -6.91
CA ILE A 235 6.29 5.56 -7.19
C ILE A 235 5.65 6.09 -5.89
N ILE A 236 5.27 5.19 -4.98
CA ILE A 236 4.59 5.56 -3.74
C ILE A 236 5.57 6.29 -2.82
N ALA A 237 6.82 5.82 -2.73
CA ALA A 237 7.88 6.51 -1.99
C ALA A 237 8.15 7.92 -2.54
N LEU A 238 8.21 8.07 -3.87
CA LEU A 238 8.47 9.34 -4.56
C LEU A 238 7.33 10.35 -4.41
N ILE A 239 6.08 9.89 -4.36
CA ILE A 239 4.94 10.76 -4.05
C ILE A 239 4.94 11.12 -2.57
N LEU A 240 5.24 10.17 -1.68
CA LEU A 240 5.20 10.39 -0.23
C LEU A 240 6.31 11.34 0.26
N SER A 241 7.48 11.36 -0.40
CA SER A 241 8.63 12.16 0.04
C SER A 241 8.37 13.68 0.04
N PRO A 242 7.94 14.36 -1.05
CA PRO A 242 7.65 15.79 -1.01
C PRO A 242 6.50 16.11 -0.05
N MET A 243 5.50 15.22 0.07
CA MET A 243 4.37 15.42 1.00
C MET A 243 4.84 15.36 2.46
N THR A 244 5.75 14.45 2.79
CA THR A 244 6.31 14.33 4.14
C THR A 244 7.22 15.51 4.46
N ILE A 245 8.06 15.93 3.51
CA ILE A 245 8.93 17.11 3.68
C ILE A 245 8.07 18.38 3.87
N ALA A 246 7.00 18.55 3.10
CA ALA A 246 6.06 19.67 3.24
C ALA A 246 5.36 19.64 4.61
N TYR A 247 4.95 18.46 5.08
CA TYR A 247 4.37 18.30 6.40
C TYR A 247 5.34 18.70 7.52
N ILE A 248 6.60 18.26 7.41
CA ILE A 248 7.69 18.61 8.34
C ILE A 248 7.98 20.11 8.31
N TRP A 249 8.06 20.72 7.12
CA TRP A 249 8.25 22.16 6.96
C TRP A 249 7.17 22.91 7.73
N ASN A 250 5.90 22.62 7.47
CA ASN A 250 4.79 23.28 8.13
C ASN A 250 4.71 22.99 9.63
N TYR A 251 5.26 21.85 10.10
CA TYR A 251 5.36 21.55 11.53
C TYR A 251 6.41 22.42 12.22
N ILE A 252 7.58 22.62 11.59
CA ILE A 252 8.70 23.39 12.15
C ILE A 252 8.45 24.90 12.00
N LYS A 253 7.93 25.34 10.86
CA LYS A 253 7.61 26.73 10.53
C LYS A 253 6.13 26.85 10.15
N PRO A 254 5.22 26.94 11.15
CA PRO A 254 3.80 27.11 10.88
C PRO A 254 3.56 28.36 10.03
N HIS A 255 2.82 28.20 8.94
CA HIS A 255 2.53 29.28 8.01
C HIS A 255 1.03 29.47 7.83
N ARG A 256 0.56 30.71 7.65
CA ARG A 256 -0.88 30.97 7.40
C ARG A 256 -1.36 30.26 6.14
N ARG A 257 -0.50 30.21 5.11
CA ARG A 257 -0.73 29.50 3.84
C ARG A 257 -0.09 28.11 3.87
N VAL A 258 -0.65 27.21 4.68
CA VAL A 258 -0.15 25.84 4.89
C VAL A 258 0.01 25.03 3.58
N PHE A 259 -0.76 25.37 2.55
CA PHE A 259 -0.68 24.72 1.24
C PHE A 259 0.62 25.04 0.47
N LEU A 260 1.24 26.20 0.72
CA LEU A 260 2.33 26.71 -0.11
C LEU A 260 3.56 25.78 -0.15
N PRO A 261 4.07 25.24 0.99
CA PRO A 261 5.17 24.28 0.95
C PRO A 261 4.87 23.02 0.14
N TYR A 262 3.62 22.54 0.14
CA TYR A 262 3.22 21.37 -0.65
C TYR A 262 3.32 21.65 -2.14
N PHE A 263 2.79 22.79 -2.62
CA PHE A 263 2.87 23.15 -4.03
C PHE A 263 4.30 23.46 -4.48
N ILE A 264 5.10 24.11 -3.64
CA ILE A 264 6.53 24.35 -3.93
C ILE A 264 7.27 23.03 -4.10
N LEU A 265 7.10 22.09 -3.15
CA LEU A 265 7.80 20.80 -3.19
C LEU A 265 7.28 19.87 -4.29
N LEU A 266 5.99 19.95 -4.62
CA LEU A 266 5.43 19.25 -5.77
C LEU A 266 6.00 19.80 -7.08
N PHE A 267 6.06 21.13 -7.24
CA PHE A 267 6.67 21.77 -8.40
C PHE A 267 8.14 21.37 -8.53
N LEU A 268 8.91 21.44 -7.44
CA LEU A 268 10.32 21.02 -7.44
C LEU A 268 10.48 19.55 -7.82
N ALA A 269 9.64 18.66 -7.28
CA ALA A 269 9.66 17.24 -7.62
C ALA A 269 9.37 17.02 -9.12
N LEU A 270 8.37 17.72 -9.68
CA LEU A 270 8.03 17.65 -11.10
C LEU A 270 9.16 18.20 -11.98
N SER A 271 9.82 19.29 -11.58
CA SER A 271 10.99 19.83 -12.30
C SER A 271 12.15 18.83 -12.34
N ILE A 272 12.44 18.16 -11.21
CA ILE A 272 13.47 17.12 -11.13
C ILE A 272 13.10 15.92 -12.01
N ILE A 273 11.82 15.53 -12.03
CA ILE A 273 11.31 14.45 -12.88
C ILE A 273 11.48 14.79 -14.37
N THR A 274 11.18 16.02 -14.78
CA THR A 274 11.36 16.46 -16.17
C THR A 274 12.83 16.39 -16.61
N GLU A 275 13.77 16.71 -15.71
CA GLU A 275 15.22 16.63 -15.99
C GLU A 275 15.85 15.27 -15.67
N SER A 276 15.04 14.27 -15.29
CA SER A 276 15.51 12.96 -14.81
C SER A 276 16.41 12.22 -15.81
N LYS A 277 16.15 12.37 -17.12
CA LYS A 277 16.97 11.77 -18.18
C LYS A 277 18.40 12.29 -18.15
N LYS A 278 18.61 13.59 -17.90
CA LYS A 278 19.95 14.18 -17.79
C LYS A 278 20.65 13.78 -16.50
N ILE A 279 19.90 13.68 -15.40
CA ILE A 279 20.44 13.39 -14.07
C ILE A 279 20.81 11.90 -13.92
N THR A 280 19.95 11.01 -14.42
CA THR A 280 20.03 9.57 -14.13
C THR A 280 20.23 8.69 -15.37
N GLY A 281 20.22 9.28 -16.57
CA GLY A 281 20.20 8.56 -17.83
C GLY A 281 18.84 7.91 -18.17
N LYS A 282 17.84 8.03 -17.28
CA LYS A 282 16.52 7.40 -17.42
C LYS A 282 15.42 8.45 -17.42
N ASP A 283 14.51 8.37 -18.37
CA ASP A 283 13.34 9.25 -18.46
C ASP A 283 12.20 8.74 -17.59
N PHE A 284 11.92 9.44 -16.50
CA PHE A 284 10.88 9.04 -15.56
C PHE A 284 9.46 9.02 -16.17
N TYR A 285 9.15 9.97 -17.06
CA TYR A 285 7.86 9.96 -17.76
C TYR A 285 7.80 8.78 -18.74
N GLY A 286 8.92 8.50 -19.43
CA GLY A 286 9.10 7.31 -20.24
C GLY A 286 8.84 6.01 -19.47
N ILE A 287 9.23 5.93 -18.19
CA ILE A 287 9.00 4.71 -17.42
C ILE A 287 7.54 4.57 -16.97
N LEU A 288 6.84 5.67 -16.69
CA LEU A 288 5.38 5.61 -16.48
C LEU A 288 4.66 5.12 -17.74
N TYR A 289 5.12 5.58 -18.91
CA TYR A 289 4.63 5.11 -20.21
C TYR A 289 4.91 3.63 -20.44
N GLU A 290 6.16 3.17 -20.25
CA GLU A 290 6.55 1.75 -20.34
C GLU A 290 5.71 0.88 -19.41
N LYS A 291 5.44 1.35 -18.19
CA LYS A 291 4.62 0.63 -17.23
C LYS A 291 3.19 0.47 -17.73
N ARG A 292 2.58 1.52 -18.30
CA ARG A 292 1.26 1.42 -18.93
C ARG A 292 1.27 0.37 -20.04
N MET A 293 2.22 0.46 -20.96
CA MET A 293 2.34 -0.49 -22.09
C MET A 293 2.49 -1.93 -21.60
N ALA A 294 3.32 -2.18 -20.58
CA ALA A 294 3.48 -3.51 -20.01
C ALA A 294 2.18 -4.06 -19.39
N PHE A 295 1.35 -3.20 -18.77
CA PHE A 295 0.05 -3.62 -18.26
C PHE A 295 -0.98 -3.86 -19.38
N GLU A 296 -0.93 -3.10 -20.47
CA GLU A 296 -1.77 -3.33 -21.65
C GLU A 296 -1.40 -4.65 -22.34
N GLU A 297 -0.11 -4.91 -22.50
CA GLU A 297 0.40 -6.18 -23.02
C GLU A 297 -0.03 -7.35 -22.13
N LEU A 298 0.12 -7.24 -20.80
CA LEU A 298 -0.35 -8.25 -19.86
C LEU A 298 -1.86 -8.48 -19.96
N ALA A 299 -2.65 -7.40 -20.09
CA ALA A 299 -4.10 -7.51 -20.23
C ALA A 299 -4.51 -8.29 -21.49
N ASN A 300 -3.79 -8.08 -22.60
CA ASN A 300 -4.03 -8.77 -23.87
C ASN A 300 -3.53 -10.22 -23.83
N GLN A 301 -2.36 -10.48 -23.25
CA GLN A 301 -1.80 -11.84 -23.12
C GLN A 301 -2.65 -12.75 -22.24
N GLU A 302 -3.24 -12.18 -21.17
CA GLU A 302 -4.03 -12.92 -20.19
C GLU A 302 -5.53 -12.94 -20.50
N ASP A 303 -5.96 -12.43 -21.65
CA ASP A 303 -7.37 -12.22 -22.03
C ASP A 303 -8.21 -11.70 -20.85
N SER A 304 -7.71 -10.63 -20.21
CA SER A 304 -8.27 -10.17 -18.95
C SER A 304 -9.69 -9.65 -19.17
N GLY A 305 -10.69 -10.41 -18.73
CA GLY A 305 -12.10 -10.01 -18.81
C GLY A 305 -12.42 -8.68 -18.10
N SER A 306 -11.49 -8.17 -17.29
CA SER A 306 -11.56 -6.88 -16.57
C SER A 306 -10.70 -5.76 -17.19
N ALA A 307 -10.14 -5.98 -18.38
CA ALA A 307 -9.38 -4.97 -19.12
C ALA A 307 -10.29 -3.86 -19.65
N ILE A 308 -9.76 -2.65 -19.66
CA ILE A 308 -10.39 -1.43 -20.16
C ILE A 308 -9.43 -0.73 -21.12
N ILE A 309 -9.95 0.13 -21.98
CA ILE A 309 -9.09 0.98 -22.83
C ILE A 309 -8.25 1.86 -21.89
N GLY A 310 -6.92 1.69 -21.97
CA GLY A 310 -5.96 2.47 -21.20
C GLY A 310 -6.02 3.95 -21.58
N ILE A 311 -5.71 4.83 -20.63
CA ILE A 311 -5.60 6.26 -20.91
C ILE A 311 -4.34 6.47 -21.76
N GLN A 312 -4.53 7.00 -22.97
CA GLN A 312 -3.42 7.37 -23.83
C GLN A 312 -2.81 8.68 -23.35
N PHE A 313 -1.52 8.64 -23.02
CA PHE A 313 -0.72 9.81 -22.69
C PHE A 313 0.70 9.62 -23.23
N ASP A 314 1.34 10.72 -23.56
CA ASP A 314 2.72 10.77 -24.02
C ASP A 314 3.68 10.86 -22.82
N ALA A 315 4.95 10.54 -23.03
CA ALA A 315 5.98 10.60 -22.00
C ALA A 315 6.39 12.06 -21.64
N ASP A 316 5.42 12.91 -21.33
CA ASP A 316 5.62 14.29 -20.90
C ASP A 316 4.65 14.71 -19.78
N GLY A 317 5.09 15.68 -18.97
CA GLY A 317 4.33 16.14 -17.81
C GLY A 317 3.01 16.83 -18.14
N LEU A 318 2.88 17.48 -19.30
CA LEU A 318 1.65 18.17 -19.69
C LEU A 318 0.58 17.17 -20.14
N SER A 319 0.95 16.14 -20.90
CA SER A 319 0.04 15.06 -21.32
C SER A 319 -0.48 14.28 -20.11
N ILE A 320 0.39 14.01 -19.12
CA ILE A 320 -0.02 13.41 -17.84
C ILE A 320 -0.99 14.32 -17.08
N LEU A 321 -0.72 15.63 -17.01
CA LEU A 321 -1.59 16.57 -16.30
C LEU A 321 -2.97 16.68 -16.95
N LYS A 322 -3.04 16.70 -18.29
CA LYS A 322 -4.31 16.64 -19.04
C LYS A 322 -5.08 15.36 -18.80
N SER A 323 -4.37 14.26 -18.57
CA SER A 323 -4.94 12.93 -18.32
C SER A 323 -5.33 12.68 -16.86
N ALA A 324 -4.90 13.55 -15.93
CA ALA A 324 -5.17 13.38 -14.49
C ALA A 324 -6.67 13.30 -14.12
N PRO A 325 -7.59 14.10 -14.69
CA PRO A 325 -9.01 14.02 -14.35
C PRO A 325 -9.64 12.66 -14.67
N ILE A 326 -9.38 12.13 -15.86
CA ILE A 326 -9.90 10.82 -16.28
C ILE A 326 -9.24 9.69 -15.47
N ALA A 327 -7.96 9.82 -15.12
CA ALA A 327 -7.27 8.87 -14.25
C ALA A 327 -7.87 8.79 -12.83
N LEU A 328 -8.26 9.94 -12.27
CA LEU A 328 -8.97 9.99 -10.98
C LEU A 328 -10.33 9.31 -11.07
N ILE A 329 -11.10 9.58 -12.13
CA ILE A 329 -12.41 8.96 -12.36
C ILE A 329 -12.25 7.43 -12.44
N ASN A 330 -11.29 6.95 -13.24
CA ASN A 330 -11.00 5.52 -13.37
C ASN A 330 -10.64 4.89 -12.02
N SER A 331 -9.82 5.55 -11.21
CA SER A 331 -9.35 5.00 -9.94
C SER A 331 -10.43 4.97 -8.86
N ILE A 332 -11.28 6.00 -8.79
CA ILE A 332 -12.28 6.14 -7.73
C ILE A 332 -13.57 5.40 -8.08
N PHE A 333 -14.03 5.50 -9.33
CA PHE A 333 -15.38 5.08 -9.70
C PHE A 333 -15.45 3.77 -10.50
N ARG A 334 -14.32 3.23 -10.98
CA ARG A 334 -14.32 1.95 -11.71
C ARG A 334 -13.84 0.79 -10.85
N PRO A 335 -14.39 -0.44 -11.01
CA PRO A 335 -15.46 -0.81 -11.94
C PRO A 335 -16.82 -0.20 -11.55
N ALA A 336 -17.57 0.26 -12.54
CA ALA A 336 -18.98 0.59 -12.35
C ALA A 336 -19.84 -0.70 -12.26
N PRO A 337 -21.05 -0.65 -11.69
CA PRO A 337 -21.90 -1.83 -11.53
C PRO A 337 -22.17 -2.59 -12.84
N TRP A 338 -22.33 -1.88 -13.95
CA TRP A 338 -22.54 -2.48 -15.29
C TRP A 338 -21.26 -3.05 -15.93
N GLU A 339 -20.08 -2.74 -15.38
CA GLU A 339 -18.80 -3.30 -15.84
C GLU A 339 -18.45 -4.59 -15.07
N ALA A 340 -19.16 -4.90 -13.99
CA ALA A 340 -18.83 -5.99 -13.08
C ALA A 340 -19.14 -7.36 -13.70
N LYS A 341 -18.08 -8.11 -14.05
CA LYS A 341 -18.19 -9.46 -14.65
C LYS A 341 -17.93 -10.61 -13.68
N ASN A 342 -17.43 -10.34 -12.48
CA ASN A 342 -17.14 -11.35 -11.48
C ASN A 342 -17.40 -10.83 -10.05
N MET A 343 -17.36 -11.73 -9.07
CA MET A 343 -17.67 -11.43 -7.66
C MET A 343 -16.78 -10.31 -7.07
N LEU A 344 -15.48 -10.31 -7.40
CA LEU A 344 -14.55 -9.28 -6.93
C LEU A 344 -14.89 -7.90 -7.53
N MET A 345 -15.28 -7.85 -8.80
CA MET A 345 -15.71 -6.60 -9.44
C MET A 345 -17.03 -6.09 -8.87
N TRP A 346 -17.97 -6.98 -8.55
CA TRP A 346 -19.22 -6.60 -7.86
C TRP A 346 -18.96 -6.03 -6.46
N ALA A 347 -18.08 -6.65 -5.68
CA ALA A 347 -17.68 -6.10 -4.39
C ALA A 347 -17.01 -4.72 -4.54
N ALA A 348 -16.15 -4.55 -5.54
CA ALA A 348 -15.50 -3.28 -5.82
C ALA A 348 -16.48 -2.20 -6.33
N SER A 349 -17.50 -2.56 -7.11
CA SER A 349 -18.48 -1.60 -7.64
C SER A 349 -19.42 -1.09 -6.54
N LEU A 350 -19.82 -1.94 -5.59
CA LEU A 350 -20.57 -1.51 -4.39
C LEU A 350 -19.77 -0.53 -3.53
N GLU A 351 -18.46 -0.78 -3.38
CA GLU A 351 -17.55 0.15 -2.71
C GLU A 351 -17.47 1.50 -3.47
N ASN A 352 -17.48 1.48 -4.80
CA ASN A 352 -17.45 2.71 -5.61
C ASN A 352 -18.74 3.52 -5.47
N ILE A 353 -19.89 2.87 -5.36
CA ILE A 353 -21.16 3.53 -5.04
C ILE A 353 -21.06 4.21 -3.67
N LEU A 354 -20.52 3.52 -2.67
CA LEU A 354 -20.29 4.13 -1.35
C LEU A 354 -19.39 5.37 -1.45
N LEU A 355 -18.29 5.31 -2.21
CA LEU A 355 -17.41 6.47 -2.41
C LEU A 355 -18.12 7.63 -3.11
N PHE A 356 -18.98 7.34 -4.09
CA PHE A 356 -19.81 8.34 -4.76
C PHE A 356 -20.78 9.01 -3.78
N VAL A 357 -21.47 8.23 -2.94
CA VAL A 357 -22.35 8.76 -1.89
C VAL A 357 -21.57 9.63 -0.89
N LEU A 358 -20.38 9.18 -0.45
CA LEU A 358 -19.54 9.98 0.44
C LEU A 358 -19.18 11.33 -0.20
N LEU A 359 -18.79 11.35 -1.48
CA LEU A 359 -18.51 12.58 -2.20
C LEU A 359 -19.72 13.52 -2.31
N ILE A 360 -20.92 13.00 -2.56
CA ILE A 360 -22.15 13.81 -2.54
C ILE A 360 -22.37 14.42 -1.15
N LEU A 361 -22.23 13.61 -0.09
CA LEU A 361 -22.37 14.10 1.29
C LEU A 361 -21.35 15.18 1.62
N LEU A 362 -20.14 15.12 1.05
CA LEU A 362 -19.14 16.17 1.23
C LEU A 362 -19.59 17.51 0.66
N VAL A 363 -20.21 17.49 -0.52
CA VAL A 363 -20.71 18.70 -1.19
C VAL A 363 -21.90 19.29 -0.42
N ILE A 364 -22.77 18.45 0.13
CA ILE A 364 -23.96 18.89 0.88
C ILE A 364 -23.59 19.35 2.30
N TYR A 365 -22.67 18.66 2.98
CA TYR A 365 -22.31 18.89 4.38
C TYR A 365 -20.82 19.20 4.59
N PRO A 366 -20.25 20.23 3.92
CA PRO A 366 -18.86 20.59 4.12
C PRO A 366 -18.65 21.17 5.53
N SER A 367 -17.56 20.75 6.17
CA SER A 367 -17.10 21.25 7.47
C SER A 367 -16.63 22.69 7.31
N PRO A 368 -17.24 23.66 8.01
CA PRO A 368 -16.80 25.06 7.94
C PRO A 368 -15.45 25.28 8.64
N ASN A 369 -15.06 24.37 9.54
CA ASN A 369 -13.84 24.50 10.33
C ASN A 369 -12.93 23.27 10.16
N ILE A 370 -11.78 23.48 9.52
CA ILE A 370 -10.74 22.46 9.34
C ILE A 370 -9.70 22.66 10.45
N LYS A 371 -9.72 21.78 11.46
CA LYS A 371 -8.84 21.88 12.65
C LYS A 371 -7.35 21.84 12.31
N ASN A 372 -6.94 20.95 11.40
CA ASN A 372 -5.54 20.76 11.05
C ASN A 372 -5.35 20.80 9.53
N LYS A 373 -5.14 22.00 8.99
CA LYS A 373 -4.91 22.21 7.56
C LYS A 373 -3.67 21.49 7.05
N ASN A 374 -2.62 21.34 7.87
CA ASN A 374 -1.39 20.65 7.45
C ASN A 374 -1.65 19.17 7.20
N LEU A 375 -2.38 18.53 8.11
CA LEU A 375 -2.81 17.14 7.98
C LEU A 375 -3.74 16.92 6.80
N LEU A 376 -4.66 17.86 6.55
CA LEU A 376 -5.55 17.81 5.39
C LEU A 376 -4.77 17.84 4.07
N TRP A 377 -3.89 18.83 3.87
CA TRP A 377 -3.13 18.96 2.62
C TRP A 377 -2.20 17.78 2.39
N PHE A 378 -1.56 17.28 3.45
CA PHE A 378 -0.77 16.04 3.39
C PHE A 378 -1.59 14.87 2.87
N ALA A 379 -2.73 14.58 3.50
CA ALA A 379 -3.56 13.44 3.15
C ALA A 379 -4.18 13.59 1.75
N LEU A 380 -4.70 14.78 1.43
CA LEU A 380 -5.38 15.06 0.18
C LEU A 380 -4.43 14.98 -1.03
N LEU A 381 -3.28 15.67 -0.98
CA LEU A 381 -2.35 15.68 -2.11
C LEU A 381 -1.66 14.33 -2.29
N PHE A 382 -1.30 13.65 -1.19
CA PHE A 382 -0.77 12.29 -1.27
C PHE A 382 -1.80 11.33 -1.90
N ALA A 383 -3.07 11.41 -1.48
CA ALA A 383 -4.14 10.60 -2.02
C ALA A 383 -4.37 10.85 -3.52
N LEU A 384 -4.54 12.13 -3.91
CA LEU A 384 -4.80 12.50 -5.30
C LEU A 384 -3.65 12.08 -6.22
N ALA A 385 -2.39 12.36 -5.84
CA ALA A 385 -1.24 11.96 -6.63
C ALA A 385 -1.14 10.43 -6.77
N ASN A 386 -1.40 9.68 -5.70
CA ASN A 386 -1.39 8.21 -5.75
C ASN A 386 -2.51 7.66 -6.66
N LEU A 387 -3.73 8.17 -6.52
CA LEU A 387 -4.89 7.77 -7.33
C LEU A 387 -4.68 8.13 -8.82
N ILE A 388 -4.13 9.31 -9.13
CA ILE A 388 -3.80 9.68 -10.52
C ILE A 388 -2.84 8.64 -11.13
N VAL A 389 -1.74 8.31 -10.44
CA VAL A 389 -0.77 7.36 -11.01
C VAL A 389 -1.34 5.96 -11.14
N VAL A 390 -2.18 5.51 -10.21
CA VAL A 390 -2.88 4.22 -10.33
C VAL A 390 -3.78 4.22 -11.57
N GLY A 391 -4.57 5.27 -11.78
CA GLY A 391 -5.49 5.37 -12.91
C GLY A 391 -4.80 5.49 -14.27
N LEU A 392 -3.63 6.13 -14.31
CA LEU A 392 -2.83 6.23 -15.54
C LEU A 392 -2.15 4.91 -15.91
N THR A 393 -1.71 4.13 -14.92
CA THR A 393 -0.81 2.99 -15.19
C THR A 393 -1.51 1.63 -15.24
N SER A 394 -2.73 1.48 -14.74
CA SER A 394 -3.44 0.20 -14.71
C SER A 394 -4.74 0.24 -15.54
N PRO A 395 -4.77 -0.37 -16.74
CA PRO A 395 -5.96 -0.61 -17.54
C PRO A 395 -6.72 -1.89 -17.11
N ILE A 396 -6.42 -2.47 -15.95
CA ILE A 396 -7.08 -3.69 -15.44
C ILE A 396 -7.89 -3.31 -14.20
N LEU A 397 -9.20 -3.47 -14.23
CA LEU A 397 -10.11 -3.03 -13.15
C LEU A 397 -9.80 -3.72 -11.82
N GLY A 398 -9.46 -5.01 -11.84
CA GLY A 398 -9.00 -5.73 -10.66
C GLY A 398 -7.72 -5.11 -10.05
N ALA A 399 -6.76 -4.74 -10.90
CA ALA A 399 -5.52 -4.11 -10.47
C ALA A 399 -5.75 -2.70 -9.91
N ILE A 400 -6.63 -1.90 -10.53
CA ILE A 400 -7.05 -0.59 -10.00
C ILE A 400 -7.60 -0.75 -8.59
N SER A 401 -8.54 -1.69 -8.38
CA SER A 401 -9.19 -1.91 -7.08
C SER A 401 -8.20 -2.26 -5.97
N ARG A 402 -7.11 -2.97 -6.32
CA ARG A 402 -6.02 -3.33 -5.41
C ARG A 402 -5.04 -2.20 -5.16
N TYR A 403 -4.55 -1.55 -6.21
CA TYR A 403 -3.47 -0.56 -6.09
C TYR A 403 -3.95 0.77 -5.52
N ARG A 404 -5.22 1.12 -5.70
CA ARG A 404 -5.79 2.36 -5.19
C ARG A 404 -5.92 2.41 -3.67
N ILE A 405 -5.85 1.28 -2.95
CA ILE A 405 -6.18 1.24 -1.51
C ILE A 405 -5.33 2.21 -0.67
N ILE A 406 -4.10 2.49 -1.12
CA ILE A 406 -3.19 3.41 -0.43
C ILE A 406 -3.68 4.84 -0.61
N GLY A 407 -3.90 5.28 -1.86
CA GLY A 407 -4.49 6.59 -2.13
C GLY A 407 -5.87 6.75 -1.48
N LEU A 408 -6.69 5.70 -1.52
CA LEU A 408 -8.02 5.66 -0.94
C LEU A 408 -8.02 5.81 0.58
N LEU A 409 -7.09 5.14 1.28
CA LEU A 409 -6.93 5.28 2.73
C LEU A 409 -6.72 6.75 3.11
N PHE A 410 -5.82 7.46 2.44
CA PHE A 410 -5.54 8.87 2.72
C PHE A 410 -6.63 9.81 2.19
N PHE A 411 -7.32 9.44 1.11
CA PHE A 411 -8.51 10.14 0.63
C PHE A 411 -9.61 10.13 1.70
N LEU A 412 -9.89 8.97 2.31
CA LEU A 412 -10.86 8.86 3.40
C LEU A 412 -10.42 9.68 4.63
N MET A 413 -9.12 9.76 4.93
CA MET A 413 -8.61 10.63 6.00
C MET A 413 -8.78 12.12 5.70
N ALA A 414 -8.66 12.53 4.43
CA ALA A 414 -8.96 13.90 4.01
C ALA A 414 -10.47 14.17 4.07
N TYR A 415 -11.29 13.24 3.56
CA TYR A 415 -12.75 13.29 3.62
C TYR A 415 -13.24 13.48 5.06
N ILE A 416 -12.75 12.67 6.01
CA ILE A 416 -13.12 12.75 7.41
C ILE A 416 -12.82 14.13 7.98
N GLN A 417 -11.81 14.86 7.50
CA GLN A 417 -11.50 16.23 7.96
C GLN A 417 -12.42 17.29 7.34
N LEU A 418 -12.87 17.06 6.10
CA LEU A 418 -13.69 17.99 5.34
C LEU A 418 -15.20 17.86 5.57
N ILE A 419 -15.68 16.76 6.15
CA ILE A 419 -17.11 16.53 6.38
C ILE A 419 -17.59 17.09 7.74
N ASP A 420 -18.76 17.73 7.75
CA ASP A 420 -19.48 18.14 8.96
C ASP A 420 -20.37 17.00 9.48
N TYR A 421 -19.78 16.13 10.29
CA TYR A 421 -20.52 14.97 10.81
C TYR A 421 -21.62 15.34 11.82
N ASN A 422 -21.58 16.52 12.46
CA ASN A 422 -22.59 16.92 13.44
C ASN A 422 -23.92 17.24 12.74
N LYS A 423 -23.85 17.93 11.60
CA LYS A 423 -25.02 18.19 10.75
C LYS A 423 -25.68 16.91 10.24
N ILE A 424 -24.89 15.91 9.86
CA ILE A 424 -25.40 14.62 9.36
C ILE A 424 -26.17 13.87 10.44
N LEU A 425 -25.70 13.90 11.69
CA LEU A 425 -26.31 13.16 12.80
C LEU A 425 -27.47 13.90 13.47
N ASN A 426 -27.97 15.00 12.89
CA ASN A 426 -29.01 15.86 13.46
C ASN A 426 -28.74 16.26 14.93
N LYS A 427 -27.46 16.41 15.30
CA LYS A 427 -27.07 16.98 16.60
C LYS A 427 -26.78 18.45 16.38
N GLN A 428 -27.85 19.25 16.32
CA GLN A 428 -27.76 20.70 16.54
C GLN A 428 -27.68 20.98 18.02
#